data_AF-A0A1V9KL38-F1
#
_entry.id   AF-A0A1V9KL38-F1
#
_cell.length_a   1.000
_cell.length_b   1.000
_cell.length_c   1.000
_cell.angle_alpha   90.00
_cell.angle_beta   90.00
_cell.angle_gamma   90.00
#
_symmetry.space_group_name_H-M   'P 1'
#
loop_
_entity.id
_entity.type
_entity.pdbx_description
1 polymer ?
#
loop_
_entity_poly.entity_id
_entity_poly.type
_entity_poly.pdbx_seq_one_letter_code
_entity_poly.pdbx_strand_id
1 'polypeptide(L)'
;MPPPVPDRALTELGRTEGGPETLGLLVRDQHTRRLLLLRAVLDAAEAAGPRVLPAAALDRLHEDWALLEEAEHLERAAHRTRRAAGPRPEAGPVPGAAPREPGAFTGVFGPAGGVVPQGAAGRPARDADACGPPPPAGRPLDGERGRAPGRRAPSPTRTPHRTGDGTSAPVPPDPPPSGVRALILHPFIGPWARDALRGLDTVTGPGAERDPREPARALAHFGALAAVAAVRAGVSCAVRLSARDGVLTLPSLGALRTGRPGDTEVGLVHRRGRLTFRQPGEADVVVHVQSGVGAWSEAAAWTPAYALPGLLPGSAPVPLDDLDPYRTARDGPRAHTLSGPVTLDDADRKHWLHAWSGTAAALGLGGERRLTEAAALLRCLVPLSAPPGAVPGRPAGSCSATRREAFGAVLSSTPATATAFAATLVHEIQHTKLAALSSMVTLHQAGSEARHFAPWRPDPRPYDGLLQGAYSHLALADFFQRTALATPNPVRRDTAWARHARYQEQVGAVLPALVGSGDLTPRGRQFVDRMVEVYERLAEQPAPRGQTARATAYVRAARTLWTQRHTPGR
;
A
#
# COMPACT_ATOMS: atom_id res chain seq x y z
N MET A 1 -22.11 18.82 -6.93
CA MET A 1 -21.80 17.58 -7.68
C MET A 1 -20.32 17.58 -8.01
N PRO A 2 -19.53 16.57 -7.61
CA PRO A 2 -18.15 16.45 -8.08
C PRO A 2 -18.12 16.35 -9.61
N PRO A 3 -17.08 16.87 -10.28
CA PRO A 3 -16.98 16.78 -11.74
C PRO A 3 -16.96 15.30 -12.17
N PRO A 4 -17.59 14.96 -13.31
CA PRO A 4 -17.59 13.60 -13.81
C PRO A 4 -16.15 13.12 -14.07
N VAL A 5 -15.89 11.83 -13.83
CA VAL A 5 -14.61 11.21 -14.20
C VAL A 5 -14.40 11.39 -15.70
N PRO A 6 -13.33 12.07 -16.15
CA PRO A 6 -13.07 12.29 -17.57
C PRO A 6 -12.80 10.97 -18.31
N ASP A 7 -13.20 10.88 -19.58
CA ASP A 7 -13.05 9.66 -20.40
C ASP A 7 -11.58 9.22 -20.54
N ARG A 8 -10.65 10.18 -20.55
CA ARG A 8 -9.20 9.89 -20.53
C ARG A 8 -8.80 9.14 -19.26
N ALA A 9 -9.30 9.54 -18.09
CA ALA A 9 -8.98 8.93 -16.81
C ALA A 9 -9.60 7.53 -16.73
N LEU A 10 -10.85 7.39 -17.19
CA LEU A 10 -11.50 6.08 -17.27
C LEU A 10 -10.77 5.13 -18.22
N THR A 11 -10.26 5.64 -19.34
CA THR A 11 -9.50 4.85 -20.32
C THR A 11 -8.14 4.41 -19.76
N GLU A 12 -7.38 5.31 -19.14
CA GLU A 12 -6.12 4.97 -18.48
C GLU A 12 -6.32 3.94 -17.38
N LEU A 13 -7.31 4.15 -16.51
CA LEU A 13 -7.63 3.23 -15.44
C LEU A 13 -8.09 1.88 -16.00
N GLY A 14 -8.95 1.83 -17.02
CA GLY A 14 -9.35 0.58 -17.67
C GLY A 14 -8.17 -0.20 -18.26
N ARG A 15 -7.10 0.50 -18.66
CA ARG A 15 -5.85 -0.13 -19.11
C ARG A 15 -4.95 -0.62 -17.97
N THR A 16 -5.40 -0.54 -16.72
CA THR A 16 -4.63 -0.75 -15.50
C THR A 16 -3.52 0.27 -15.26
N GLU A 17 -3.55 1.41 -15.95
CA GLU A 17 -2.54 2.47 -15.90
C GLU A 17 -3.00 3.64 -15.01
N GLY A 18 -2.19 4.68 -14.88
CA GLY A 18 -2.56 5.93 -14.22
C GLY A 18 -1.50 7.00 -14.45
N GLY A 19 -1.81 7.99 -15.28
CA GLY A 19 -0.99 9.18 -15.43
C GLY A 19 -1.09 10.12 -14.22
N PRO A 20 -0.13 11.05 -14.04
CA PRO A 20 -0.13 11.98 -12.90
C PRO A 20 -1.45 12.72 -12.69
N GLU A 21 -2.11 13.16 -13.77
CA GLU A 21 -3.40 13.86 -13.67
C GLU A 21 -4.54 12.95 -13.18
N THR A 22 -4.59 11.71 -13.69
CA THR A 22 -5.56 10.69 -13.28
C THR A 22 -5.37 10.28 -11.82
N LEU A 23 -4.11 10.05 -11.41
CA LEU A 23 -3.80 9.73 -10.01
C LEU A 23 -4.10 10.92 -9.09
N GLY A 24 -3.76 12.14 -9.51
CA GLY A 24 -4.09 13.36 -8.80
C GLY A 24 -5.60 13.60 -8.69
N LEU A 25 -6.41 13.19 -9.67
CA LEU A 25 -7.87 13.19 -9.58
C LEU A 25 -8.36 12.26 -8.46
N LEU A 26 -7.87 11.01 -8.42
CA LEU A 26 -8.23 10.06 -7.38
C LEU A 26 -7.86 10.58 -5.98
N VAL A 27 -6.64 11.12 -5.81
CA VAL A 27 -6.19 11.67 -4.52
C VAL A 27 -7.04 12.87 -4.10
N ARG A 28 -7.41 13.76 -5.02
CA ARG A 28 -8.27 14.93 -4.73
C ARG A 28 -9.69 14.54 -4.35
N ASP A 29 -10.29 13.58 -5.03
CA ASP A 29 -11.60 13.03 -4.67
C ASP A 29 -11.55 12.45 -3.25
N GLN A 30 -10.55 11.62 -2.96
CA GLN A 30 -10.44 10.99 -1.65
C GLN A 30 -10.19 12.01 -0.53
N HIS A 31 -9.34 13.02 -0.76
CA HIS A 31 -9.18 14.15 0.16
C HIS A 31 -10.52 14.83 0.46
N THR A 32 -11.31 15.13 -0.57
CA THR A 32 -12.63 15.76 -0.42
C THR A 32 -13.57 14.90 0.39
N ARG A 33 -13.60 13.58 0.15
CA ARG A 33 -14.40 12.64 0.93
C ARG A 33 -13.99 12.57 2.39
N ARG A 34 -12.69 12.64 2.70
CA ARG A 34 -12.20 12.68 4.08
C ARG A 34 -12.68 13.92 4.81
N LEU A 35 -12.63 15.09 4.16
CA LEU A 35 -13.21 16.33 4.73
C LEU A 35 -14.72 16.20 4.97
N LEU A 36 -15.46 15.65 4.00
CA LEU A 36 -16.90 15.43 4.16
C LEU A 36 -17.22 14.42 5.28
N LEU A 37 -16.41 13.36 5.44
CA LEU A 37 -16.55 12.40 6.53
C LEU A 37 -16.26 13.04 7.89
N LEU A 38 -15.22 13.86 8.00
CA LEU A 38 -14.92 14.62 9.22
C LEU A 38 -16.08 15.55 9.58
N ARG A 39 -16.61 16.27 8.59
CA ARG A 39 -17.76 17.14 8.78
C ARG A 39 -19.00 16.35 9.22
N ALA A 40 -19.27 15.20 8.59
CA ALA A 40 -20.39 14.35 8.97
C ALA A 40 -20.27 13.82 10.41
N VAL A 41 -19.04 13.50 10.88
CA VAL A 41 -18.81 13.10 12.28
C VAL A 41 -19.16 14.26 13.23
N LEU A 42 -18.74 15.49 12.91
CA LEU A 42 -19.08 16.67 13.70
C LEU A 42 -20.60 16.88 13.74
N ASP A 43 -21.26 16.90 12.58
CA ASP A 43 -22.72 17.10 12.49
C ASP A 43 -23.49 16.01 13.26
N ALA A 44 -23.05 14.74 13.17
CA ALA A 44 -23.65 13.64 13.90
C ALA A 44 -23.43 13.73 15.41
N ALA A 45 -22.27 14.23 15.85
CA ALA A 45 -21.99 14.45 17.26
C ALA A 45 -22.83 15.60 17.85
N GLU A 46 -23.02 16.68 17.09
CA GLU A 46 -23.88 17.81 17.48
C GLU A 46 -25.37 17.43 17.54
N ALA A 47 -25.81 16.52 16.66
CA ALA A 47 -27.16 15.98 16.67
C ALA A 47 -27.39 14.90 17.74
N ALA A 48 -26.32 14.35 18.33
CA ALA A 48 -26.41 13.30 19.32
C ALA A 48 -27.00 13.84 20.64
N GLY A 49 -28.03 13.18 21.16
CA GLY A 49 -28.60 13.54 22.46
C GLY A 49 -27.61 13.26 23.62
N PRO A 50 -27.80 13.88 24.80
CA PRO A 50 -26.89 13.76 25.95
C PRO A 50 -26.77 12.33 26.52
N ARG A 51 -27.71 11.44 26.17
CA ARG A 51 -27.67 10.00 26.50
C ARG A 51 -26.65 9.23 25.66
N VAL A 52 -26.31 9.74 24.49
CA VAL A 52 -25.38 9.12 23.52
C VAL A 52 -24.00 9.73 23.66
N LEU A 53 -23.94 11.05 23.76
CA LEU A 53 -22.71 11.81 23.91
C LEU A 53 -22.85 12.83 25.05
N PRO A 54 -22.10 12.69 26.15
CA PRO A 54 -22.12 13.67 27.22
C PRO A 54 -21.66 15.05 26.74
N ALA A 55 -22.22 16.14 27.28
CA ALA A 55 -21.90 17.52 26.89
C ALA A 55 -20.39 17.81 26.93
N ALA A 56 -19.69 17.35 27.98
CA ALA A 56 -18.25 17.54 28.12
C ALA A 56 -17.42 16.88 27.00
N ALA A 57 -17.92 15.81 26.38
CA ALA A 57 -17.27 15.17 25.24
C ALA A 57 -17.51 15.94 23.94
N LEU A 58 -18.69 16.55 23.79
CA LEU A 58 -19.01 17.44 22.68
C LEU A 58 -18.19 18.75 22.75
N ASP A 59 -18.09 19.35 23.94
CA ASP A 59 -17.27 20.56 24.16
C ASP A 59 -15.80 20.29 23.79
N ARG A 60 -15.26 19.12 24.17
CA ARG A 60 -13.90 18.71 23.79
C ARG A 60 -13.75 18.53 22.28
N LEU A 61 -14.75 17.95 21.61
CA LEU A 61 -14.75 17.82 20.15
C LEU A 61 -14.69 19.18 19.47
N HIS A 62 -15.41 20.19 19.97
CA HIS A 62 -15.35 21.56 19.46
C HIS A 62 -13.99 22.22 19.66
N GLU A 63 -13.36 22.03 20.83
CA GLU A 63 -11.99 22.50 21.10
C GLU A 63 -10.98 21.86 20.12
N ASP A 64 -11.05 20.54 19.94
CA ASP A 64 -10.18 19.80 19.02
C ASP A 64 -10.43 20.21 17.56
N TRP A 65 -11.67 20.53 17.20
CA TRP A 65 -12.03 20.98 15.86
C TRP A 65 -11.45 22.36 15.55
N ALA A 66 -11.59 23.30 16.48
CA ALA A 66 -10.99 24.63 16.36
C ALA A 66 -9.46 24.56 16.22
N LEU A 67 -8.81 23.62 16.92
CA LEU A 67 -7.38 23.39 16.79
C LEU A 67 -6.99 22.87 15.38
N LEU A 68 -7.77 21.94 14.83
CA LEU A 68 -7.56 21.45 13.46
C LEU A 68 -7.71 22.58 12.43
N GLU A 69 -8.74 23.42 12.57
CA GLU A 69 -8.96 24.57 11.69
C GLU A 69 -7.78 25.56 11.75
N GLU A 70 -7.31 25.91 12.95
CA GLU A 70 -6.15 26.79 13.13
C GLU A 70 -4.89 26.22 12.47
N ALA A 71 -4.63 24.92 12.64
CA ALA A 71 -3.51 24.24 11.97
C ALA A 71 -3.62 24.34 10.45
N GLU A 72 -4.81 24.15 9.89
CA GLU A 72 -5.04 24.26 8.45
C GLU A 72 -4.88 25.71 7.94
N HIS A 73 -5.39 26.70 8.69
CA HIS A 73 -5.25 28.11 8.35
C HIS A 73 -3.80 28.57 8.29
N LEU A 74 -3.00 28.21 9.30
CA LEU A 74 -1.58 28.55 9.37
C LEU A 74 -0.78 27.90 8.24
N GLU A 75 -1.09 26.64 7.93
CA GLU A 75 -0.45 25.91 6.84
C GLU A 75 -0.79 26.49 5.45
N ARG A 76 -2.07 26.84 5.21
CA ARG A 76 -2.49 27.53 3.98
C ARG A 76 -1.82 28.90 3.84
N ALA A 77 -1.64 29.64 4.93
CA ALA A 77 -0.91 30.91 4.93
C ALA A 77 0.56 30.70 4.55
N ALA A 78 1.25 29.74 5.18
CA ALA A 78 2.64 29.41 4.86
C ALA A 78 2.82 28.94 3.41
N HIS A 79 1.87 28.17 2.87
CA HIS A 79 1.89 27.75 1.47
C HIS A 79 1.73 28.93 0.49
N ARG A 80 0.82 29.86 0.77
CA ARG A 80 0.65 31.09 -0.03
C ARG A 80 1.92 31.95 -0.03
N THR A 81 2.55 32.13 1.12
CA THR A 81 3.83 32.87 1.24
C THR A 81 4.95 32.21 0.44
N ARG A 82 5.09 30.87 0.51
CA ARG A 82 6.10 30.13 -0.28
C ARG A 82 5.87 30.25 -1.78
N ARG A 83 4.62 30.18 -2.25
CA ARG A 83 4.30 30.39 -3.67
C ARG A 83 4.61 31.81 -4.12
N ALA A 84 4.32 32.81 -3.29
CA ALA A 84 4.61 34.21 -3.60
C ALA A 84 6.13 34.51 -3.63
N ALA A 85 6.93 33.82 -2.82
CA ALA A 85 8.38 34.01 -2.76
C ALA A 85 9.16 33.45 -3.98
N GLY A 86 8.50 32.68 -4.87
CA GLY A 86 9.16 32.01 -6.01
C GLY A 86 10.18 30.94 -5.59
N PRO A 87 10.73 30.16 -6.54
CA PRO A 87 11.86 29.29 -6.25
C PRO A 87 13.06 30.17 -5.87
N ARG A 88 13.67 29.92 -4.70
CA ARG A 88 14.96 30.54 -4.37
C ARG A 88 15.97 30.11 -5.43
N PRO A 89 16.77 31.02 -6.01
CA PRO A 89 17.85 30.61 -6.89
C PRO A 89 18.77 29.67 -6.10
N GLU A 90 19.02 28.49 -6.65
CA GLU A 90 20.08 27.62 -6.14
C GLU A 90 21.35 28.47 -6.10
N ALA A 91 21.96 28.58 -4.92
CA ALA A 91 23.26 29.21 -4.79
C ALA A 91 24.22 28.39 -5.67
N GLY A 92 24.58 28.96 -6.82
CA GLY A 92 25.56 28.37 -7.73
C GLY A 92 26.84 28.05 -6.96
N PRO A 93 27.59 27.02 -7.37
CA PRO A 93 28.82 26.65 -6.69
C PRO A 93 29.75 27.88 -6.65
N VAL A 94 30.12 28.29 -5.44
CA VAL A 94 31.14 29.31 -5.21
C VAL A 94 32.43 28.80 -5.87
N PRO A 95 32.99 29.47 -6.90
CA PRO A 95 34.22 29.03 -7.50
C PRO A 95 35.37 29.32 -6.53
N GLY A 96 36.03 28.27 -6.02
CA GLY A 96 37.25 28.44 -5.21
C GLY A 96 37.52 27.40 -4.12
N ALA A 97 36.62 26.46 -3.83
CA ALA A 97 36.92 25.38 -2.88
C ALA A 97 37.41 24.12 -3.62
N ALA A 98 38.73 23.89 -3.59
CA ALA A 98 39.33 22.65 -4.05
C ALA A 98 38.76 21.43 -3.28
N PRO A 99 38.58 20.26 -3.92
CA PRO A 99 38.08 19.08 -3.24
C PRO A 99 39.14 18.56 -2.27
N ARG A 100 38.84 18.51 -0.98
CA ARG A 100 39.58 17.69 -0.01
C ARG A 100 39.13 16.25 -0.16
N GLU A 101 40.09 15.35 -0.35
CA GLU A 101 39.85 13.90 -0.37
C GLU A 101 39.17 13.44 0.93
N PRO A 102 38.21 12.48 0.87
CA PRO A 102 37.61 11.92 2.06
C PRO A 102 38.59 11.00 2.78
N GLY A 103 39.22 11.52 3.85
CA GLY A 103 39.95 10.73 4.83
C GLY A 103 39.04 9.70 5.49
N ALA A 104 39.53 8.46 5.55
CA ALA A 104 38.87 7.32 6.17
C ALA A 104 38.48 7.64 7.63
N PHE A 105 37.19 7.60 7.92
CA PHE A 105 36.69 7.67 9.28
C PHE A 105 36.68 6.26 9.87
N THR A 106 37.79 5.90 10.53
CA THR A 106 37.87 4.75 11.43
C THR A 106 37.11 5.07 12.72
N GLY A 107 35.85 4.65 12.80
CA GLY A 107 35.08 4.60 14.04
C GLY A 107 35.48 3.37 14.86
N VAL A 108 36.13 3.63 15.98
CA VAL A 108 36.55 2.67 17.01
C VAL A 108 35.32 2.01 17.65
N PHE A 109 35.19 0.69 17.50
CA PHE A 109 34.42 -0.15 18.42
C PHE A 109 35.40 -1.16 19.05
N GLY A 110 35.66 -1.01 20.35
CA GLY A 110 36.41 -1.98 21.15
C GLY A 110 35.57 -3.24 21.43
N PRO A 111 36.21 -4.41 21.60
CA PRO A 111 35.54 -5.70 21.60
C PRO A 111 35.11 -6.14 23.00
N ALA A 112 33.97 -6.84 23.09
CA ALA A 112 33.70 -7.78 24.18
C ALA A 112 33.71 -9.19 23.58
N GLY A 113 34.69 -9.99 24.01
CA GLY A 113 34.90 -11.36 23.56
C GLY A 113 33.89 -12.35 24.11
N GLY A 114 33.84 -13.54 23.51
CA GLY A 114 33.09 -14.67 24.05
C GLY A 114 32.81 -15.81 23.08
N VAL A 115 33.86 -16.55 22.71
CA VAL A 115 33.89 -18.01 22.46
C VAL A 115 32.98 -18.61 21.37
N VAL A 116 33.65 -19.07 20.31
CA VAL A 116 33.20 -20.05 19.31
C VAL A 116 33.63 -21.45 19.75
N PRO A 117 32.84 -22.51 19.46
CA PRO A 117 33.41 -23.81 19.14
C PRO A 117 33.22 -24.14 17.66
N GLN A 118 34.35 -24.48 17.03
CA GLN A 118 34.44 -25.09 15.70
C GLN A 118 33.90 -26.53 15.74
N GLY A 119 33.26 -26.95 14.65
CA GLY A 119 32.85 -28.33 14.47
C GLY A 119 32.42 -28.68 13.05
N ALA A 120 33.40 -29.19 12.29
CA ALA A 120 33.30 -30.21 11.25
C ALA A 120 32.73 -29.89 9.85
N ALA A 121 33.53 -30.33 8.88
CA ALA A 121 33.33 -30.32 7.45
C ALA A 121 32.27 -31.33 6.98
N GLY A 122 31.58 -30.99 5.87
CA GLY A 122 30.77 -31.91 5.09
C GLY A 122 30.65 -31.40 3.65
N ARG A 123 31.19 -32.18 2.70
CA ARG A 123 31.07 -32.00 1.24
C ARG A 123 29.63 -32.29 0.75
N PRO A 124 29.25 -31.92 -0.49
CA PRO A 124 27.87 -31.66 -0.86
C PRO A 124 27.10 -32.95 -1.19
N ALA A 125 25.87 -33.05 -0.66
CA ALA A 125 24.88 -34.01 -1.14
C ALA A 125 24.11 -33.42 -2.31
N ARG A 126 24.16 -34.12 -3.44
CA ARG A 126 23.13 -34.10 -4.49
C ARG A 126 21.91 -34.84 -3.94
N ASP A 127 20.70 -34.37 -4.26
CA ASP A 127 19.44 -35.11 -4.50
C ASP A 127 18.33 -34.05 -4.68
N ALA A 128 17.68 -33.90 -5.84
CA ALA A 128 16.74 -34.78 -6.55
C ALA A 128 15.29 -34.71 -6.00
N ASP A 129 14.38 -34.52 -6.95
CA ASP A 129 12.96 -34.19 -6.87
C ASP A 129 12.04 -35.20 -6.15
N ALA A 130 10.83 -34.74 -5.83
CA ALA A 130 9.62 -35.57 -5.93
C ALA A 130 8.42 -34.76 -6.43
N CYS A 131 7.98 -35.11 -7.64
CA CYS A 131 6.74 -34.69 -8.31
C CYS A 131 5.86 -35.94 -8.53
N GLY A 132 4.56 -35.77 -8.77
CA GLY A 132 3.60 -36.85 -9.06
C GLY A 132 3.85 -37.62 -10.38
N PRO A 133 3.00 -38.63 -10.71
CA PRO A 133 3.43 -39.85 -11.42
C PRO A 133 3.58 -39.69 -12.96
N PRO A 134 4.39 -40.58 -13.62
CA PRO A 134 4.79 -40.43 -15.02
C PRO A 134 3.91 -41.21 -16.04
N PRO A 135 3.91 -40.80 -17.33
CA PRO A 135 3.44 -41.61 -18.47
C PRO A 135 4.57 -42.49 -19.08
N PRO A 136 4.25 -43.53 -19.89
CA PRO A 136 5.22 -44.52 -20.37
C PRO A 136 6.10 -44.05 -21.54
N ALA A 137 7.29 -44.67 -21.63
CA ALA A 137 8.44 -44.30 -22.45
C ALA A 137 8.43 -44.85 -23.89
N GLY A 138 9.01 -44.08 -24.82
CA GLY A 138 9.46 -44.50 -26.15
C GLY A 138 10.94 -44.15 -26.35
N ARG A 139 11.69 -45.07 -26.98
CA ARG A 139 13.16 -45.08 -27.15
C ARG A 139 13.71 -43.99 -28.11
N PRO A 140 15.00 -43.60 -27.98
CA PRO A 140 15.66 -42.62 -28.84
C PRO A 140 16.44 -43.25 -30.01
N LEU A 141 16.74 -42.45 -31.03
CA LEU A 141 17.76 -42.70 -32.05
C LEU A 141 18.72 -41.51 -32.13
N ASP A 142 19.99 -41.87 -32.32
CA ASP A 142 21.21 -41.05 -32.35
C ASP A 142 21.33 -40.11 -33.57
N GLY A 143 22.28 -39.16 -33.53
CA GLY A 143 22.83 -38.59 -34.76
C GLY A 143 23.51 -37.22 -34.70
N GLU A 144 24.68 -37.17 -34.08
CA GLU A 144 25.91 -36.48 -34.55
C GLU A 144 26.05 -34.95 -34.79
N ARG A 145 27.33 -34.57 -34.63
CA ARG A 145 27.92 -33.22 -34.61
C ARG A 145 28.45 -32.87 -36.00
N GLY A 146 28.47 -31.57 -36.33
CA GLY A 146 29.26 -31.02 -37.43
C GLY A 146 29.66 -29.58 -37.15
N ARG A 147 30.95 -29.27 -37.30
CA ARG A 147 31.61 -27.99 -36.96
C ARG A 147 32.10 -27.28 -38.24
N ALA A 148 31.86 -25.96 -38.30
CA ALA A 148 32.64 -24.89 -38.99
C ALA A 148 32.70 -24.88 -40.54
N PRO A 149 33.13 -23.77 -41.23
CA PRO A 149 33.62 -22.47 -40.75
C PRO A 149 32.98 -21.23 -41.42
N GLY A 150 33.45 -20.05 -40.99
CA GLY A 150 32.83 -18.75 -41.23
C GLY A 150 33.07 -18.06 -42.58
N ARG A 151 32.30 -17.00 -42.79
CA ARG A 151 32.50 -15.96 -43.80
C ARG A 151 32.18 -14.59 -43.21
N ARG A 152 33.19 -13.70 -43.27
CA ARG A 152 33.03 -12.25 -43.09
C ARG A 152 32.32 -11.68 -44.33
N ALA A 153 31.37 -10.78 -44.11
CA ALA A 153 30.84 -9.86 -45.11
C ALA A 153 30.53 -8.50 -44.44
N PRO A 154 30.55 -7.38 -45.18
CA PRO A 154 30.95 -6.07 -44.68
C PRO A 154 29.81 -5.23 -44.10
N SER A 155 30.19 -4.28 -43.25
CA SER A 155 29.34 -3.25 -42.63
C SER A 155 28.65 -2.34 -43.66
N PRO A 156 27.36 -2.02 -43.50
CA PRO A 156 26.76 -0.86 -44.14
C PRO A 156 26.74 0.36 -43.20
N THR A 157 27.03 1.49 -43.85
CA THR A 157 27.10 2.87 -43.38
C THR A 157 25.83 3.36 -42.67
N ARG A 158 26.02 4.07 -41.55
CA ARG A 158 24.97 4.80 -40.80
C ARG A 158 24.51 6.02 -41.60
N THR A 159 23.21 6.10 -41.90
CA THR A 159 22.50 7.34 -42.21
C THR A 159 21.58 7.66 -41.02
N PRO A 160 21.62 8.87 -40.43
CA PRO A 160 20.77 9.19 -39.29
C PRO A 160 19.36 9.58 -39.77
N HIS A 161 18.39 8.69 -39.59
CA HIS A 161 16.98 9.09 -39.59
C HIS A 161 16.66 9.79 -38.27
N ARG A 162 16.30 11.06 -38.36
CA ARG A 162 15.84 11.90 -37.27
C ARG A 162 14.37 11.61 -37.01
N THR A 163 14.06 10.62 -36.18
CA THR A 163 12.73 10.50 -35.56
C THR A 163 12.72 11.37 -34.32
N GLY A 164 11.90 12.43 -34.34
CA GLY A 164 11.67 13.28 -33.19
C GLY A 164 10.92 12.51 -32.11
N ASP A 165 11.67 11.95 -31.16
CA ASP A 165 11.10 11.47 -29.92
C ASP A 165 10.99 12.69 -28.99
N GLY A 166 9.77 13.17 -28.81
CA GLY A 166 9.45 14.24 -27.87
C GLY A 166 9.60 13.69 -26.45
N THR A 167 10.83 13.61 -25.95
CA THR A 167 11.09 13.40 -24.54
C THR A 167 10.63 14.66 -23.80
N SER A 168 9.35 14.71 -23.40
CA SER A 168 8.89 15.71 -22.45
C SER A 168 9.72 15.53 -21.19
N ALA A 169 10.47 16.57 -20.81
CA ALA A 169 11.18 16.58 -19.54
C ALA A 169 10.22 16.13 -18.42
N PRO A 170 10.67 15.30 -17.47
CA PRO A 170 9.83 14.88 -16.36
C PRO A 170 9.30 16.12 -15.66
N VAL A 171 7.97 16.25 -15.62
CA VAL A 171 7.29 17.27 -14.82
C VAL A 171 7.79 17.08 -13.39
N PRO A 172 8.36 18.13 -12.76
CA PRO A 172 8.83 18.00 -11.38
C PRO A 172 7.66 17.54 -10.52
N PRO A 173 7.88 16.59 -9.60
CA PRO A 173 6.82 16.11 -8.74
C PRO A 173 6.18 17.31 -8.01
N ASP A 174 4.86 17.29 -7.86
CA ASP A 174 4.17 18.23 -6.99
C ASP A 174 4.91 18.28 -5.64
N PRO A 175 5.05 19.47 -5.02
CA PRO A 175 5.66 19.57 -3.71
C PRO A 175 4.93 18.61 -2.77
N PRO A 176 5.65 17.93 -1.85
CA PRO A 176 5.04 17.01 -0.92
C PRO A 176 3.86 17.69 -0.22
N PRO A 177 2.74 16.97 0.00
CA PRO A 177 1.59 17.54 0.66
C PRO A 177 2.03 18.13 1.99
N SER A 178 1.43 19.26 2.32
CA SER A 178 1.63 19.90 3.62
C SER A 178 1.22 18.94 4.75
N GLY A 179 1.76 19.10 5.95
CA GLY A 179 1.61 18.15 7.05
C GLY A 179 0.14 17.90 7.44
N VAL A 180 -0.70 18.95 7.46
CA VAL A 180 -2.14 18.80 7.76
C VAL A 180 -2.87 18.12 6.60
N ARG A 181 -2.56 18.48 5.35
CA ARG A 181 -3.12 17.80 4.17
C ARG A 181 -2.74 16.32 4.13
N ALA A 182 -1.49 15.99 4.46
CA ALA A 182 -1.01 14.61 4.54
C ALA A 182 -1.74 13.84 5.65
N LEU A 183 -1.99 14.49 6.80
CA LEU A 183 -2.78 13.92 7.88
C LEU A 183 -4.24 13.70 7.48
N ILE A 184 -4.91 14.65 6.81
CA ILE A 184 -6.29 14.44 6.33
C ILE A 184 -6.36 13.24 5.38
N LEU A 185 -5.31 13.06 4.56
CA LEU A 185 -5.16 11.89 3.69
C LEU A 185 -4.67 10.63 4.40
N HIS A 186 -4.42 10.66 5.72
CA HIS A 186 -3.99 9.51 6.49
C HIS A 186 -5.01 8.38 6.31
N PRO A 187 -4.58 7.16 5.91
CA PRO A 187 -5.53 6.11 5.55
C PRO A 187 -6.53 5.77 6.64
N PHE A 188 -6.17 5.87 7.92
CA PHE A 188 -7.00 5.41 9.02
C PHE A 188 -8.06 6.40 9.52
N ILE A 189 -8.11 7.63 8.97
CA ILE A 189 -9.24 8.55 9.18
C ILE A 189 -10.54 7.97 8.61
N GLY A 190 -10.48 7.32 7.44
CA GLY A 190 -11.67 6.73 6.81
C GLY A 190 -12.34 5.64 7.66
N PRO A 191 -11.60 4.59 8.10
CA PRO A 191 -12.13 3.59 9.03
C PRO A 191 -12.63 4.20 10.34
N TRP A 192 -11.83 5.06 10.97
CA TRP A 192 -12.21 5.72 12.23
C TRP A 192 -13.52 6.51 12.10
N ALA A 193 -13.65 7.36 11.08
CA ALA A 193 -14.83 8.19 10.89
C ALA A 193 -16.10 7.33 10.69
N ARG A 194 -16.00 6.20 9.97
CA ARG A 194 -17.12 5.27 9.82
C ARG A 194 -17.51 4.62 11.14
N ASP A 195 -16.54 4.21 11.94
CA ASP A 195 -16.80 3.61 13.25
C ASP A 195 -17.39 4.64 14.22
N ALA A 196 -16.91 5.90 14.19
CA ALA A 196 -17.47 7.00 14.95
C ALA A 196 -18.93 7.29 14.55
N LEU A 197 -19.22 7.41 13.25
CA LEU A 197 -20.59 7.60 12.74
C LEU A 197 -21.53 6.47 13.16
N ARG A 198 -21.10 5.21 13.07
CA ARG A 198 -21.89 4.05 13.53
C ARG A 198 -22.12 4.03 15.05
N GLY A 199 -21.22 4.65 15.82
CA GLY A 199 -21.36 4.80 17.27
C GLY A 199 -22.36 5.90 17.63
N LEU A 200 -22.39 6.99 16.85
CA LEU A 200 -23.27 8.14 17.04
C LEU A 200 -24.69 7.93 16.51
N ASP A 201 -24.82 7.15 15.43
CA ASP A 201 -26.11 6.79 14.84
C ASP A 201 -26.86 5.84 15.78
N THR A 202 -27.78 6.41 16.56
CA THR A 202 -28.60 5.71 17.57
C THR A 202 -30.01 5.38 17.07
N VAL A 203 -30.21 5.38 15.75
CA VAL A 203 -31.49 5.03 15.15
C VAL A 203 -31.64 3.49 15.11
N THR A 204 -32.32 2.95 16.14
CA THR A 204 -33.10 1.71 16.12
C THR A 204 -32.41 0.43 15.59
N GLY A 205 -31.60 -0.22 16.42
CA GLY A 205 -31.26 -1.64 16.26
C GLY A 205 -31.52 -2.40 17.57
N PRO A 206 -32.20 -3.56 17.57
CA PRO A 206 -32.44 -4.30 18.80
C PRO A 206 -31.18 -5.04 19.27
N GLY A 207 -30.83 -4.87 20.54
CA GLY A 207 -30.35 -5.99 21.37
C GLY A 207 -28.84 -6.21 21.56
N ALA A 208 -27.95 -5.32 21.15
CA ALA A 208 -26.56 -5.38 21.63
C ALA A 208 -26.39 -4.39 22.79
N GLU A 209 -26.11 -4.88 24.00
CA GLU A 209 -25.57 -4.06 25.10
C GLU A 209 -24.27 -3.40 24.61
N ARG A 210 -24.38 -2.17 24.11
CA ARG A 210 -23.23 -1.40 23.64
C ARG A 210 -22.65 -0.65 24.83
N ASP A 211 -21.34 -0.74 25.02
CA ASP A 211 -20.66 0.04 26.04
C ASP A 211 -20.95 1.53 25.80
N PRO A 212 -21.63 2.23 26.73
CA PRO A 212 -22.01 3.63 26.57
C PRO A 212 -20.81 4.57 26.40
N ARG A 213 -19.59 4.09 26.64
CA ARG A 213 -18.34 4.85 26.44
C ARG A 213 -17.83 4.82 25.01
N GLU A 214 -18.29 3.91 24.16
CA GLU A 214 -17.74 3.76 22.80
C GLU A 214 -17.86 5.01 21.91
N PRO A 215 -18.97 5.77 21.89
CA PRO A 215 -19.05 7.00 21.11
C PRO A 215 -18.01 8.05 21.55
N ALA A 216 -17.88 8.25 22.87
CA ALA A 216 -16.89 9.16 23.44
C ALA A 216 -15.45 8.70 23.16
N ARG A 217 -15.16 7.39 23.25
CA ARG A 217 -13.86 6.81 22.89
C ARG A 217 -13.51 6.98 21.42
N ALA A 218 -14.49 6.80 20.53
CA ALA A 218 -14.30 7.02 19.11
C ALA A 218 -13.94 8.48 18.85
N LEU A 219 -14.68 9.44 19.42
CA LEU A 219 -14.42 10.86 19.25
C LEU A 219 -13.10 11.31 19.91
N ALA A 220 -12.67 10.70 21.01
CA ALA A 220 -11.38 11.04 21.64
C ALA A 220 -10.16 10.81 20.73
N HIS A 221 -10.27 9.93 19.72
CA HIS A 221 -9.23 9.78 18.70
C HIS A 221 -9.10 11.02 17.80
N PHE A 222 -10.16 11.80 17.62
CA PHE A 222 -10.10 13.05 16.87
C PHE A 222 -9.15 14.06 17.54
N GLY A 223 -9.13 14.15 18.86
CA GLY A 223 -8.17 15.00 19.58
C GLY A 223 -6.71 14.63 19.29
N ALA A 224 -6.40 13.33 19.13
CA ALA A 224 -5.07 12.90 18.69
C ALA A 224 -4.75 13.37 17.26
N LEU A 225 -5.73 13.35 16.35
CA LEU A 225 -5.57 13.89 14.99
C LEU A 225 -5.37 15.40 15.01
N ALA A 226 -6.19 16.15 15.74
CA ALA A 226 -6.07 17.60 15.89
C ALA A 226 -4.72 18.01 16.50
N ALA A 227 -4.26 17.29 17.52
CA ALA A 227 -2.94 17.49 18.11
C ALA A 227 -1.82 17.26 17.10
N VAL A 228 -1.86 16.17 16.33
CA VAL A 228 -0.87 15.91 15.27
C VAL A 228 -0.91 17.01 14.20
N ALA A 229 -2.10 17.47 13.81
CA ALA A 229 -2.25 18.57 12.84
C ALA A 229 -1.55 19.84 13.35
N ALA A 230 -1.84 20.25 14.59
CA ALA A 230 -1.22 21.40 15.23
C ALA A 230 0.30 21.25 15.33
N VAL A 231 0.78 20.08 15.72
CA VAL A 231 2.21 19.76 15.80
C VAL A 231 2.89 19.89 14.45
N ARG A 232 2.30 19.32 13.39
CA ARG A 232 2.84 19.36 12.02
C ARG A 232 2.77 20.75 11.40
N ALA A 233 1.76 21.55 11.75
CA ALA A 233 1.65 22.94 11.34
C ALA A 233 2.58 23.88 12.15
N GLY A 234 3.11 23.44 13.29
CA GLY A 234 3.92 24.28 14.18
C GLY A 234 3.09 25.15 15.14
N VAL A 235 1.79 24.91 15.26
CA VAL A 235 0.90 25.58 16.21
C VAL A 235 1.26 25.14 17.62
N SER A 236 1.53 26.10 18.50
CA SER A 236 1.72 25.79 19.92
C SER A 236 0.38 25.57 20.58
N CYS A 237 0.20 24.45 21.27
CA CYS A 237 -1.07 24.09 21.89
C CYS A 237 -0.87 23.41 23.25
N ALA A 238 -1.93 23.40 24.04
CA ALA A 238 -2.07 22.58 25.23
C ALA A 238 -3.42 21.88 25.14
N VAL A 239 -3.43 20.55 25.07
CA VAL A 239 -4.65 19.74 24.83
C VAL A 239 -4.71 18.57 25.79
N ARG A 240 -5.91 18.06 26.03
CA ARG A 240 -6.15 16.87 26.86
C ARG A 240 -6.57 15.72 25.95
N LEU A 241 -5.73 14.70 25.89
CA LEU A 241 -5.94 13.53 25.06
C LEU A 241 -6.36 12.33 25.92
N SER A 242 -6.93 11.32 25.28
CA SER A 242 -7.31 10.07 25.96
C SER A 242 -6.48 8.92 25.42
N ALA A 243 -5.70 8.30 26.31
CA ALA A 243 -5.14 6.98 26.07
C ALA A 243 -6.27 5.94 26.16
N ARG A 244 -6.30 4.99 25.24
CA ARG A 244 -7.22 3.84 25.25
C ARG A 244 -6.45 2.61 25.68
N ASP A 245 -6.98 1.87 26.65
CA ASP A 245 -6.35 0.64 27.15
C ASP A 245 -4.86 0.82 27.50
N GLY A 246 -4.53 1.97 28.12
CA GLY A 246 -3.18 2.32 28.52
C GLY A 246 -2.25 2.84 27.41
N VAL A 247 -2.77 3.11 26.21
CA VAL A 247 -1.97 3.57 25.06
C VAL A 247 -2.59 4.79 24.40
N LEU A 248 -1.82 5.87 24.30
CA LEU A 248 -2.15 7.05 23.49
C LEU A 248 -1.36 6.99 22.18
N THR A 249 -2.04 6.72 21.08
CA THR A 249 -1.44 6.78 19.74
C THR A 249 -1.61 8.15 19.12
N LEU A 250 -0.49 8.73 18.64
CA LEU A 250 -0.46 9.95 17.83
C LEU A 250 -0.06 9.58 16.40
N PRO A 251 -1.00 9.55 15.43
CA PRO A 251 -0.73 9.15 14.06
C PRO A 251 0.49 9.86 13.46
N SER A 252 1.33 9.12 12.73
CA SER A 252 2.61 9.56 12.19
C SER A 252 3.72 9.97 13.17
N LEU A 253 3.48 10.05 14.48
CA LEU A 253 4.49 10.45 15.48
C LEU A 253 4.97 9.26 16.32
N GLY A 254 4.04 8.50 16.90
CA GLY A 254 4.35 7.39 17.79
C GLY A 254 3.23 7.10 18.78
N ALA A 255 3.53 6.31 19.80
CA ALA A 255 2.59 5.95 20.86
C ALA A 255 3.23 6.12 22.25
N LEU A 256 2.46 6.66 23.18
CA LEU A 256 2.80 6.75 24.59
C LEU A 256 2.06 5.65 25.36
N ARG A 257 2.81 4.84 26.11
CA ARG A 257 2.27 3.91 27.11
C ARG A 257 2.08 4.64 28.43
N THR A 258 0.87 4.59 28.99
CA THR A 258 0.57 5.22 30.27
C THR A 258 0.97 4.31 31.44
N GLY A 259 1.19 4.91 32.62
CA GLY A 259 1.56 4.16 33.84
C GLY A 259 0.42 3.30 34.41
N ARG A 260 -0.82 3.50 33.95
CA ARG A 260 -2.03 2.80 34.39
C ARG A 260 -2.70 2.03 33.26
N PRO A 261 -3.29 0.86 33.52
CA PRO A 261 -4.15 0.18 32.56
C PRO A 261 -5.49 0.91 32.41
N GLY A 262 -6.11 0.79 31.23
CA GLY A 262 -7.42 1.36 30.92
C GLY A 262 -7.37 2.78 30.35
N ASP A 263 -8.56 3.39 30.22
CA ASP A 263 -8.69 4.72 29.61
C ASP A 263 -8.14 5.79 30.57
N THR A 264 -7.17 6.58 30.09
CA THR A 264 -6.46 7.58 30.92
C THR A 264 -6.36 8.91 30.20
N GLU A 265 -6.65 10.02 30.90
CA GLU A 265 -6.42 11.36 30.36
C GLU A 265 -4.92 11.72 30.43
N VAL A 266 -4.40 12.26 29.32
CA VAL A 266 -3.01 12.69 29.18
C VAL A 266 -2.99 14.13 28.70
N GLY A 267 -2.37 15.01 29.48
CA GLY A 267 -2.12 16.39 29.05
C GLY A 267 -0.95 16.43 28.06
N LEU A 268 -1.12 17.10 26.92
CA LEU A 268 -0.07 17.33 25.94
C LEU A 268 0.17 18.83 25.77
N VAL A 269 1.42 19.25 25.90
CA VAL A 269 1.86 20.61 25.55
C VAL A 269 2.85 20.55 24.39
N HIS A 270 2.56 21.27 23.31
CA HIS A 270 3.48 21.44 22.17
C HIS A 270 4.06 22.86 22.14
N ARG A 271 5.39 22.94 22.12
CA ARG A 271 6.14 24.19 21.92
C ARG A 271 7.37 23.92 21.05
N ARG A 272 7.46 24.56 19.89
CA ARG A 272 8.64 24.54 19.00
C ARG A 272 9.18 23.12 18.71
N GLY A 273 8.30 22.18 18.35
CA GLY A 273 8.68 20.79 18.03
C GLY A 273 8.97 19.90 19.24
N ARG A 274 8.82 20.43 20.47
CA ARG A 274 8.90 19.66 21.71
C ARG A 274 7.49 19.40 22.25
N LEU A 275 7.19 18.14 22.47
CA LEU A 275 5.97 17.65 23.09
C LEU A 275 6.29 17.27 24.54
N THR A 276 5.46 17.71 25.48
CA THR A 276 5.53 17.31 26.88
C THR A 276 4.22 16.67 27.27
N PHE A 277 4.26 15.38 27.59
CA PHE A 277 3.12 14.61 28.06
C PHE A 277 3.12 14.57 29.58
N ARG A 278 1.97 14.89 30.18
CA ARG A 278 1.77 14.95 31.63
C ARG A 278 0.66 14.01 32.04
N GLN A 279 0.94 13.21 33.05
CA GLN A 279 0.01 12.25 33.62
C GLN A 279 0.01 12.41 35.15
N PRO A 280 -1.16 12.32 35.82
CA PRO A 280 -1.22 12.41 37.28
C PRO A 280 -0.41 11.31 37.96
N GLY A 281 0.60 11.70 38.73
CA GLY A 281 1.44 10.78 39.52
C GLY A 281 2.57 10.11 38.75
N GLU A 282 2.83 10.50 37.50
CA GLU A 282 3.93 9.99 36.67
C GLU A 282 4.89 11.12 36.31
N ALA A 283 6.12 10.77 35.92
CA ALA A 283 7.07 11.73 35.38
C ALA A 283 6.63 12.24 33.99
N ASP A 284 6.90 13.53 33.72
CA ASP A 284 6.67 14.12 32.40
C ASP A 284 7.49 13.39 31.32
N VAL A 285 6.84 13.00 30.22
CA VAL A 285 7.53 12.40 29.07
C VAL A 285 7.76 13.46 28.01
N VAL A 286 9.01 13.67 27.61
CA VAL A 286 9.41 14.66 26.60
C VAL A 286 9.71 13.96 25.28
N VAL A 287 9.07 14.40 24.21
CA VAL A 287 9.21 13.85 22.85
C VAL A 287 9.58 14.97 21.88
N HIS A 288 10.48 14.67 20.95
CA HIS A 288 11.00 15.60 19.95
C HIS A 288 10.56 15.17 18.55
N VAL A 289 9.81 16.04 17.89
CA VAL A 289 9.20 15.77 16.57
C VAL A 289 10.28 15.69 15.49
N GLN A 290 10.22 14.66 14.65
CA GLN A 290 11.08 14.53 13.48
C GLN A 290 10.38 15.09 12.23
N SER A 291 11.17 15.52 11.25
CA SER A 291 10.62 15.92 9.94
C SER A 291 10.02 14.70 9.23
N GLY A 292 8.82 14.84 8.66
CA GLY A 292 8.13 13.75 7.97
C GLY A 292 7.38 12.82 8.92
N VAL A 293 7.97 11.70 9.31
CA VAL A 293 7.36 10.64 10.14
C VAL A 293 8.25 10.36 11.35
N GLY A 294 7.61 10.09 12.48
CA GLY A 294 8.28 9.75 13.73
C GLY A 294 8.48 10.94 14.65
N ALA A 295 8.76 10.60 15.90
CA ALA A 295 9.25 11.49 16.94
C ALA A 295 10.06 10.64 17.92
N TRP A 296 11.12 11.20 18.50
CA TRP A 296 12.03 10.45 19.36
C TRP A 296 11.92 10.92 20.82
N SER A 297 12.25 10.02 21.75
CA SER A 297 12.33 10.28 23.18
C SER A 297 13.29 9.26 23.81
N GLU A 298 13.93 9.64 24.92
CA GLU A 298 14.70 8.70 25.75
C GLU A 298 13.80 7.91 26.71
N ALA A 299 12.53 8.33 26.87
CA ALA A 299 11.61 7.66 27.77
C ALA A 299 11.16 6.31 27.20
N ALA A 300 11.36 5.24 27.98
CA ALA A 300 10.92 3.87 27.62
C ALA A 300 9.41 3.74 27.40
N ALA A 301 8.61 4.69 27.92
CA ALA A 301 7.17 4.76 27.70
C ALA A 301 6.80 5.19 26.26
N TRP A 302 7.73 5.75 25.49
CA TRP A 302 7.49 6.21 24.12
C TRP A 302 7.94 5.19 23.09
N THR A 303 7.05 4.84 22.16
CA THR A 303 7.36 4.03 20.98
C THR A 303 7.29 4.92 19.73
N PRO A 304 8.40 5.16 19.02
CA PRO A 304 8.41 6.03 17.84
C PRO A 304 7.67 5.37 16.67
N ALA A 305 6.93 6.17 15.88
CA ALA A 305 6.46 5.70 14.58
C ALA A 305 7.66 5.53 13.63
N TYR A 306 7.60 4.50 12.79
CA TYR A 306 8.68 4.17 11.85
C TYR A 306 8.23 4.32 10.41
N ALA A 307 9.19 4.58 9.53
CA ALA A 307 8.94 4.65 8.11
C ALA A 307 10.12 4.06 7.33
N LEU A 308 9.79 3.48 6.19
CA LEU A 308 10.75 3.10 5.17
C LEU A 308 11.16 4.34 4.35
N PRO A 309 12.37 4.34 3.75
CA PRO A 309 12.78 5.41 2.84
C PRO A 309 11.77 5.61 1.70
N GLY A 310 11.62 6.84 1.21
CA GLY A 310 10.77 7.12 0.05
C GLY A 310 11.21 6.31 -1.19
N LEU A 311 10.24 5.95 -2.04
CA LEU A 311 10.51 5.15 -3.26
C LEU A 311 11.41 5.89 -4.26
N LEU A 312 11.30 7.21 -4.32
CA LEU A 312 12.10 8.08 -5.18
C LEU A 312 13.04 8.94 -4.32
N PRO A 313 14.23 9.30 -4.82
CA PRO A 313 15.08 10.29 -4.16
C PRO A 313 14.29 11.57 -3.85
N GLY A 314 14.37 12.05 -2.61
CA GLY A 314 13.65 13.26 -2.16
C GLY A 314 12.14 13.09 -1.94
N SER A 315 11.56 11.92 -2.20
CA SER A 315 10.15 11.65 -1.88
C SER A 315 9.93 11.41 -0.39
N ALA A 316 8.69 11.61 0.06
CA ALA A 316 8.31 11.39 1.45
C ALA A 316 8.56 9.92 1.86
N PRO A 317 9.00 9.69 3.12
CA PRO A 317 9.14 8.35 3.64
C PRO A 317 7.78 7.64 3.69
N VAL A 318 7.80 6.31 3.60
CA VAL A 318 6.58 5.49 3.62
C VAL A 318 6.37 4.95 5.04
N PRO A 319 5.38 5.44 5.80
CA PRO A 319 5.07 4.92 7.13
C PRO A 319 4.87 3.41 7.12
N LEU A 320 5.46 2.73 8.09
CA LEU A 320 5.19 1.34 8.41
C LEU A 320 4.38 1.34 9.71
N ASP A 321 3.06 1.39 9.57
CA ASP A 321 2.13 1.69 10.66
C ASP A 321 1.72 0.43 11.42
N ASP A 322 2.40 0.21 12.53
CA ASP A 322 2.13 -0.84 13.51
C ASP A 322 1.40 -0.34 14.77
N LEU A 323 1.05 0.95 14.84
CA LEU A 323 0.58 1.62 16.06
C LEU A 323 -0.89 2.09 16.00
N ASP A 324 -1.41 2.45 14.83
CA ASP A 324 -2.73 3.05 14.72
C ASP A 324 -3.85 2.04 15.08
N PRO A 325 -4.77 2.37 16.00
CA PRO A 325 -5.81 1.46 16.44
C PRO A 325 -6.83 1.08 15.35
N TYR A 326 -6.95 1.88 14.27
CA TYR A 326 -7.88 1.66 13.16
C TYR A 326 -7.22 1.01 11.93
N ARG A 327 -5.94 0.60 12.04
CA ARG A 327 -5.20 -0.06 10.95
C ARG A 327 -5.81 -1.39 10.50
N THR A 328 -6.52 -2.08 11.39
CA THR A 328 -7.30 -3.29 11.08
C THR A 328 -8.75 -3.16 11.52
N ALA A 329 -9.66 -3.93 10.91
CA ALA A 329 -11.07 -3.92 11.28
C ALA A 329 -11.25 -4.54 12.68
N ARG A 330 -11.95 -3.83 13.57
CA ARG A 330 -12.19 -4.27 14.95
C ARG A 330 -13.12 -5.50 15.02
N ASP A 331 -14.12 -5.57 14.12
CA ASP A 331 -15.22 -6.55 14.20
C ASP A 331 -15.68 -7.13 12.84
N GLY A 332 -14.87 -7.01 11.78
CA GLY A 332 -15.19 -7.61 10.48
C GLY A 332 -14.85 -9.11 10.44
N PRO A 333 -15.54 -9.94 9.63
CA PRO A 333 -15.08 -11.28 9.38
C PRO A 333 -13.64 -11.18 8.86
N ARG A 334 -12.68 -11.62 9.69
CA ARG A 334 -11.32 -11.85 9.21
C ARG A 334 -11.51 -12.85 8.10
N ALA A 335 -11.28 -12.43 6.86
CA ALA A 335 -11.10 -13.41 5.80
C ALA A 335 -10.08 -14.39 6.37
N HIS A 336 -10.41 -15.69 6.41
CA HIS A 336 -9.57 -16.73 7.03
C HIS A 336 -8.14 -16.81 6.44
N THR A 337 -7.83 -15.91 5.50
CA THR A 337 -6.59 -15.72 4.77
C THR A 337 -5.74 -14.53 5.24
N LEU A 338 -6.27 -13.60 6.05
CA LEU A 338 -5.49 -12.45 6.55
C LEU A 338 -4.97 -12.71 7.96
N SER A 339 -3.65 -12.70 8.11
CA SER A 339 -2.99 -12.70 9.41
C SER A 339 -3.26 -11.40 10.17
N GLY A 340 -3.17 -11.46 11.51
CA GLY A 340 -3.36 -10.28 12.37
C GLY A 340 -2.26 -9.23 12.20
N PRO A 341 -2.51 -7.98 12.64
CA PRO A 341 -1.46 -6.95 12.67
C PRO A 341 -0.39 -7.29 13.71
N VAL A 342 0.84 -6.83 13.48
CA VAL A 342 1.97 -7.02 14.41
C VAL A 342 2.57 -5.69 14.84
N THR A 343 3.08 -5.63 16.06
CA THR A 343 4.01 -4.59 16.51
C THR A 343 5.42 -5.04 16.16
N LEU A 344 6.22 -4.15 15.56
CA LEU A 344 7.53 -4.52 15.05
C LEU A 344 8.63 -4.21 16.08
N ASP A 345 9.52 -5.18 16.27
CA ASP A 345 10.81 -4.95 16.92
C ASP A 345 11.87 -4.45 15.91
N ASP A 346 13.09 -4.22 16.38
CA ASP A 346 14.19 -3.74 15.54
C ASP A 346 14.63 -4.75 14.47
N ALA A 347 14.50 -6.04 14.74
CA ALA A 347 14.86 -7.09 13.78
C ALA A 347 13.83 -7.14 12.65
N ASP A 348 12.54 -7.04 12.99
CA ASP A 348 11.45 -6.95 12.02
C ASP A 348 11.60 -5.69 11.14
N ARG A 349 11.88 -4.53 11.75
CA ARG A 349 12.10 -3.27 11.00
C ARG A 349 13.27 -3.40 10.01
N LYS A 350 14.37 -4.04 10.41
CA LYS A 350 15.51 -4.34 9.51
C LYS A 350 15.10 -5.28 8.38
N HIS A 351 14.28 -6.29 8.66
CA HIS A 351 13.79 -7.21 7.64
C HIS A 351 12.90 -6.50 6.60
N TRP A 352 12.00 -5.64 7.05
CA TRP A 352 11.20 -4.77 6.17
C TRP A 352 12.07 -3.84 5.32
N LEU A 353 13.08 -3.19 5.93
CA LEU A 353 14.00 -2.32 5.20
C LEU A 353 14.79 -3.09 4.12
N HIS A 354 15.23 -4.31 4.44
CA HIS A 354 15.93 -5.17 3.48
C HIS A 354 15.02 -5.56 2.31
N ALA A 355 13.79 -5.99 2.58
CA ALA A 355 12.82 -6.34 1.54
C ALA A 355 12.39 -5.13 0.68
N TRP A 356 12.29 -3.95 1.30
CA TRP A 356 11.98 -2.69 0.63
C TRP A 356 13.11 -2.25 -0.31
N SER A 357 14.36 -2.50 0.07
CA SER A 357 15.54 -2.09 -0.69
C SER A 357 15.54 -2.73 -2.10
N GLY A 358 15.52 -1.88 -3.13
CA GLY A 358 15.45 -2.31 -4.52
C GLY A 358 14.03 -2.41 -5.10
N THR A 359 12.97 -2.16 -4.30
CA THR A 359 11.58 -2.19 -4.76
C THR A 359 11.31 -1.16 -5.86
N ALA A 360 11.87 0.04 -5.74
CA ALA A 360 11.73 1.07 -6.78
C ALA A 360 12.31 0.63 -8.14
N ALA A 361 13.49 0.00 -8.12
CA ALA A 361 14.11 -0.55 -9.33
C ALA A 361 13.28 -1.70 -9.92
N ALA A 362 12.74 -2.58 -9.07
CA ALA A 362 11.86 -3.66 -9.50
C ALA A 362 10.54 -3.14 -10.11
N LEU A 363 9.94 -2.08 -9.56
CA LEU A 363 8.80 -1.39 -10.15
C LEU A 363 9.17 -0.80 -11.52
N GLY A 364 10.33 -0.14 -11.63
CA GLY A 364 10.82 0.43 -12.88
C GLY A 364 11.00 -0.60 -13.99
N LEU A 365 11.53 -1.80 -13.69
CA LEU A 365 11.62 -2.92 -14.64
C LEU A 365 10.25 -3.37 -15.17
N GLY A 366 9.21 -3.24 -14.35
CA GLY A 366 7.83 -3.51 -14.74
C GLY A 366 7.12 -2.36 -15.44
N GLY A 367 7.84 -1.27 -15.76
CA GLY A 367 7.34 -0.07 -16.42
C GLY A 367 7.30 1.16 -15.50
N GLU A 368 7.78 2.30 -16.00
CA GLU A 368 7.89 3.56 -15.23
C GLU A 368 6.58 3.98 -14.54
N ARG A 369 5.44 3.72 -15.20
CA ARG A 369 4.11 4.02 -14.64
C ARG A 369 3.84 3.31 -13.32
N ARG A 370 4.41 2.11 -13.08
CA ARG A 370 4.23 1.39 -11.81
C ARG A 370 4.90 2.09 -10.65
N LEU A 371 6.06 2.70 -10.90
CA LEU A 371 6.76 3.51 -9.91
C LEU A 371 6.00 4.82 -9.64
N THR A 372 5.49 5.49 -10.68
CA THR A 372 4.64 6.67 -10.55
C THR A 372 3.37 6.37 -9.74
N GLU A 373 2.68 5.27 -10.05
CA GLU A 373 1.50 4.81 -9.32
C GLU A 373 1.79 4.58 -7.84
N ALA A 374 2.89 3.88 -7.52
CA ALA A 374 3.29 3.62 -6.15
C ALA A 374 3.66 4.90 -5.39
N ALA A 375 4.47 5.78 -5.99
CA ALA A 375 4.83 7.05 -5.37
C ALA A 375 3.61 7.96 -5.13
N ALA A 376 2.63 7.94 -6.04
CA ALA A 376 1.46 8.81 -5.95
C ALA A 376 0.39 8.29 -4.97
N LEU A 377 0.18 6.97 -4.89
CA LEU A 377 -0.96 6.36 -4.19
C LEU A 377 -0.60 5.66 -2.88
N LEU A 378 0.63 5.16 -2.71
CA LEU A 378 1.04 4.55 -1.44
C LEU A 378 1.14 5.63 -0.36
N ARG A 379 0.49 5.37 0.78
CA ARG A 379 0.45 6.29 1.93
C ARG A 379 0.97 5.65 3.20
N CYS A 380 0.77 4.35 3.39
CA CYS A 380 1.44 3.57 4.43
C CYS A 380 1.42 2.07 4.10
N LEU A 381 2.28 1.34 4.80
CA LEU A 381 2.26 -0.10 4.90
C LEU A 381 1.80 -0.49 6.30
N VAL A 382 0.90 -1.47 6.42
CA VAL A 382 0.50 -2.05 7.70
C VAL A 382 1.07 -3.46 7.79
N PRO A 383 2.00 -3.72 8.72
CA PRO A 383 2.60 -5.03 8.83
C PRO A 383 1.60 -6.03 9.41
N LEU A 384 1.49 -7.17 8.75
CA LEU A 384 0.73 -8.34 9.20
C LEU A 384 1.68 -9.47 9.58
N SER A 385 1.25 -10.38 10.45
CA SER A 385 2.00 -11.62 10.69
C SER A 385 2.11 -12.45 9.40
N ALA A 386 3.11 -13.31 9.29
CA ALA A 386 3.11 -14.32 8.24
C ALA A 386 1.91 -15.28 8.41
N PRO A 387 1.35 -15.86 7.34
CA PRO A 387 0.32 -16.89 7.46
C PRO A 387 0.82 -18.11 8.24
N PRO A 388 -0.03 -18.74 9.07
CA PRO A 388 0.31 -19.99 9.76
C PRO A 388 0.76 -21.07 8.76
N GLY A 389 1.84 -21.80 9.06
CA GLY A 389 2.38 -22.85 8.18
C GLY A 389 3.48 -22.39 7.19
N ALA A 390 4.00 -21.17 7.36
CA ALA A 390 5.25 -20.74 6.74
C ALA A 390 6.42 -21.63 7.21
N VAL A 391 6.86 -22.58 6.37
CA VAL A 391 8.02 -23.44 6.66
C VAL A 391 9.29 -22.76 6.13
N PRO A 392 10.37 -22.64 6.93
CA PRO A 392 11.66 -22.16 6.43
C PRO A 392 12.12 -22.95 5.20
N GLY A 393 12.45 -22.25 4.11
CA GLY A 393 12.88 -22.89 2.85
C GLY A 393 11.76 -23.26 1.87
N ARG A 394 10.48 -23.16 2.26
CA ARG A 394 9.33 -23.20 1.33
C ARG A 394 8.80 -21.77 1.17
N PRO A 395 8.38 -21.31 -0.03
CA PRO A 395 7.73 -20.02 -0.13
C PRO A 395 6.44 -20.06 0.69
N ALA A 396 6.48 -19.49 1.89
CA ALA A 396 5.31 -19.19 2.68
C ALA A 396 4.35 -18.36 1.81
N GLY A 397 3.04 -18.61 1.92
CA GLY A 397 2.07 -17.72 1.30
C GLY A 397 2.34 -16.29 1.77
N SER A 398 2.40 -15.34 0.84
CA SER A 398 2.35 -13.92 1.18
C SER A 398 0.90 -13.53 1.37
N CYS A 399 0.61 -12.76 2.40
CA CYS A 399 -0.71 -12.23 2.69
C CYS A 399 -0.67 -10.72 2.50
N SER A 400 -1.49 -10.19 1.60
CA SER A 400 -1.70 -8.76 1.41
C SER A 400 -3.18 -8.42 1.22
N ALA A 401 -3.54 -7.17 1.53
CA ALA A 401 -4.87 -6.64 1.29
C ALA A 401 -4.88 -5.10 1.22
N THR A 402 -5.92 -4.61 0.55
CA THR A 402 -6.33 -3.20 0.54
C THR A 402 -7.71 -3.07 1.17
N ARG A 403 -7.97 -1.95 1.85
CA ARG A 403 -9.29 -1.62 2.40
C ARG A 403 -9.85 -0.38 1.70
N ARG A 404 -11.12 -0.44 1.27
CA ARG A 404 -11.77 0.69 0.57
C ARG A 404 -11.83 1.96 1.44
N GLU A 405 -11.99 1.82 2.75
CA GLU A 405 -11.90 2.92 3.73
C GLU A 405 -10.51 3.51 3.86
N ALA A 406 -9.46 2.71 3.72
CA ALA A 406 -8.10 3.11 4.04
C ALA A 406 -7.32 3.38 2.76
N PHE A 407 -7.78 4.35 1.96
CA PHE A 407 -7.18 4.66 0.67
C PHE A 407 -5.68 4.96 0.82
N GLY A 408 -4.86 4.15 0.12
CA GLY A 408 -3.40 4.24 0.13
C GLY A 408 -2.69 3.40 1.20
N ALA A 409 -3.43 2.70 2.07
CA ALA A 409 -2.85 1.70 2.98
C ALA A 409 -2.75 0.33 2.29
N VAL A 410 -1.55 -0.25 2.35
CA VAL A 410 -1.30 -1.64 1.93
C VAL A 410 -1.00 -2.48 3.16
N LEU A 411 -1.89 -3.42 3.48
CA LEU A 411 -1.65 -4.37 4.55
C LEU A 411 -0.86 -5.54 3.96
N SER A 412 0.25 -5.93 4.58
CA SER A 412 1.07 -7.03 4.05
C SER A 412 1.90 -7.69 5.14
N SER A 413 2.05 -9.03 5.05
CA SER A 413 3.21 -9.71 5.63
C SER A 413 4.46 -9.29 4.86
N THR A 414 5.65 -9.31 5.49
CA THR A 414 6.87 -8.87 4.81
C THR A 414 7.15 -9.69 3.55
N PRO A 415 7.22 -9.08 2.36
CA PRO A 415 7.57 -9.80 1.13
C PRO A 415 9.01 -10.30 1.16
N ALA A 416 9.25 -11.50 0.62
CA ALA A 416 10.57 -12.15 0.71
C ALA A 416 11.67 -11.47 -0.14
N THR A 417 11.31 -10.69 -1.16
CA THR A 417 12.25 -10.03 -2.08
C THR A 417 11.68 -8.71 -2.59
N ALA A 418 12.54 -7.82 -3.08
CA ALA A 418 12.12 -6.57 -3.72
C ALA A 418 11.17 -6.77 -4.92
N THR A 419 11.37 -7.82 -5.74
CA THR A 419 10.46 -8.14 -6.85
C THR A 419 9.11 -8.62 -6.34
N ALA A 420 9.07 -9.42 -5.27
CA ALA A 420 7.83 -9.83 -4.63
C ALA A 420 7.11 -8.62 -4.02
N PHE A 421 7.86 -7.71 -3.38
CA PHE A 421 7.34 -6.47 -2.83
C PHE A 421 6.73 -5.58 -3.92
N ALA A 422 7.44 -5.37 -5.03
CA ALA A 422 6.95 -4.62 -6.18
C ALA A 422 5.65 -5.24 -6.74
N ALA A 423 5.58 -6.57 -6.87
CA ALA A 423 4.37 -7.25 -7.31
C ALA A 423 3.21 -7.07 -6.31
N THR A 424 3.46 -7.14 -5.00
CA THR A 424 2.46 -6.81 -3.97
C THR A 424 1.94 -5.39 -4.14
N LEU A 425 2.83 -4.40 -4.30
CA LEU A 425 2.40 -3.01 -4.53
C LEU A 425 1.58 -2.86 -5.82
N VAL A 426 2.01 -3.45 -6.93
CA VAL A 426 1.23 -3.42 -8.19
C VAL A 426 -0.17 -3.98 -7.99
N HIS A 427 -0.29 -5.12 -7.30
CA HIS A 427 -1.57 -5.76 -7.00
C HIS A 427 -2.49 -4.87 -6.16
N GLU A 428 -1.99 -4.40 -5.01
CA GLU A 428 -2.78 -3.66 -4.04
C GLU A 428 -3.11 -2.24 -4.51
N ILE A 429 -2.23 -1.61 -5.29
CA ILE A 429 -2.51 -0.31 -5.91
C ILE A 429 -3.62 -0.43 -6.96
N GLN A 430 -3.72 -1.54 -7.69
CA GLN A 430 -4.87 -1.73 -8.59
C GLN A 430 -6.18 -1.78 -7.80
N HIS A 431 -6.22 -2.49 -6.69
CA HIS A 431 -7.40 -2.46 -5.81
C HIS A 431 -7.69 -1.06 -5.29
N THR A 432 -6.67 -0.30 -4.90
CA THR A 432 -6.81 1.10 -4.48
C THR A 432 -7.40 1.97 -5.59
N LYS A 433 -6.89 1.86 -6.83
CA LYS A 433 -7.38 2.62 -8.00
C LYS A 433 -8.83 2.29 -8.32
N LEU A 434 -9.17 1.00 -8.39
CA LEU A 434 -10.53 0.57 -8.71
C LEU A 434 -11.51 0.92 -7.59
N ALA A 435 -11.12 0.79 -6.33
CA ALA A 435 -11.95 1.21 -5.19
C ALA A 435 -12.23 2.73 -5.21
N ALA A 436 -11.23 3.56 -5.51
CA ALA A 436 -11.41 4.99 -5.65
C ALA A 436 -12.31 5.34 -6.85
N LEU A 437 -12.06 4.74 -8.01
CA LEU A 437 -12.88 4.92 -9.21
C LEU A 437 -14.35 4.55 -8.95
N SER A 438 -14.60 3.37 -8.35
CA SER A 438 -15.96 2.90 -8.04
C SER A 438 -16.69 3.76 -7.02
N SER A 439 -15.99 4.64 -6.27
CA SER A 439 -16.63 5.64 -5.42
C SER A 439 -17.09 6.88 -6.18
N MET A 440 -16.52 7.12 -7.37
CA MET A 440 -16.80 8.26 -8.25
C MET A 440 -17.77 7.92 -9.38
N VAL A 441 -17.77 6.68 -9.86
CA VAL A 441 -18.61 6.20 -10.96
C VAL A 441 -19.10 4.78 -10.71
N THR A 442 -20.39 4.55 -10.94
CA THR A 442 -20.96 3.20 -10.92
C THR A 442 -20.57 2.45 -12.20
N LEU A 443 -19.72 1.44 -12.07
CA LEU A 443 -19.27 0.60 -13.20
C LEU A 443 -20.24 -0.56 -13.49
N HIS A 444 -20.92 -1.08 -12.48
CA HIS A 444 -21.91 -2.15 -12.65
C HIS A 444 -23.00 -2.06 -11.60
N GLN A 445 -24.10 -2.76 -11.84
CA GLN A 445 -25.25 -2.90 -10.93
C GLN A 445 -25.44 -4.35 -10.44
N ALA A 446 -24.49 -5.24 -10.77
CA ALA A 446 -24.54 -6.65 -10.38
C ALA A 446 -24.68 -6.82 -8.86
N GLY A 447 -25.53 -7.76 -8.44
CA GLY A 447 -25.75 -8.10 -7.05
C GLY A 447 -24.55 -8.75 -6.36
N SER A 448 -24.68 -8.99 -5.06
CA SER A 448 -23.64 -9.57 -4.20
C SER A 448 -23.56 -11.11 -4.25
N GLU A 449 -24.36 -11.76 -5.09
CA GLU A 449 -24.39 -13.21 -5.21
C GLU A 449 -23.06 -13.78 -5.71
N ALA A 450 -22.49 -14.69 -4.93
CA ALA A 450 -21.24 -15.36 -5.27
C ALA A 450 -21.49 -16.55 -6.20
N ARG A 451 -21.23 -16.36 -7.50
CA ARG A 451 -21.50 -17.39 -8.53
C ARG A 451 -20.38 -17.58 -9.56
N HIS A 452 -19.43 -16.64 -9.61
CA HIS A 452 -18.41 -16.65 -10.65
C HIS A 452 -17.19 -17.47 -10.24
N PHE A 453 -16.69 -18.29 -11.18
CA PHE A 453 -15.41 -18.98 -11.04
C PHE A 453 -14.25 -17.98 -11.08
N ALA A 454 -13.27 -18.14 -10.18
CA ALA A 454 -12.02 -17.39 -10.19
C ALA A 454 -10.83 -18.34 -9.95
N PRO A 455 -9.86 -18.47 -10.88
CA PRO A 455 -8.77 -19.45 -10.78
C PRO A 455 -7.84 -19.31 -9.56
N TRP A 456 -7.90 -18.19 -8.84
CA TRP A 456 -7.06 -17.88 -7.68
C TRP A 456 -7.76 -18.09 -6.33
N ARG A 457 -9.05 -18.46 -6.32
CA ARG A 457 -9.77 -18.83 -5.09
C ARG A 457 -10.66 -20.05 -5.31
N PRO A 458 -10.83 -20.90 -4.28
CA PRO A 458 -11.70 -22.06 -4.38
C PRO A 458 -13.19 -21.68 -4.34
N ASP A 459 -13.56 -20.59 -3.66
CA ASP A 459 -14.94 -20.18 -3.45
C ASP A 459 -15.48 -19.36 -4.66
N PRO A 460 -16.78 -19.47 -4.98
CA PRO A 460 -17.41 -18.60 -5.96
C PRO A 460 -17.25 -17.12 -5.58
N ARG A 461 -17.19 -16.25 -6.60
CA ARG A 461 -17.00 -14.81 -6.42
C ARG A 461 -18.26 -14.05 -6.83
N PRO A 462 -18.63 -12.97 -6.10
CA PRO A 462 -19.55 -11.99 -6.64
C PRO A 462 -18.89 -11.24 -7.80
N TYR A 463 -19.70 -10.58 -8.64
CA TYR A 463 -19.21 -9.88 -9.83
C TYR A 463 -18.13 -8.84 -9.50
N ASP A 464 -18.35 -7.99 -8.49
CA ASP A 464 -17.36 -7.01 -8.03
C ASP A 464 -16.06 -7.72 -7.62
N GLY A 465 -16.18 -8.81 -6.86
CA GLY A 465 -15.03 -9.61 -6.43
C GLY A 465 -14.27 -10.31 -7.57
N LEU A 466 -14.92 -10.55 -8.72
CA LEU A 466 -14.30 -11.06 -9.94
C LEU A 466 -13.60 -9.93 -10.72
N LEU A 467 -14.28 -8.79 -10.88
CA LEU A 467 -13.74 -7.59 -11.54
C LEU A 467 -12.48 -7.09 -10.85
N GLN A 468 -12.50 -7.01 -9.52
CA GLN A 468 -11.35 -6.64 -8.69
C GLN A 468 -10.14 -7.54 -8.96
N GLY A 469 -10.34 -8.86 -8.95
CA GLY A 469 -9.26 -9.82 -9.17
C GLY A 469 -8.74 -9.82 -10.61
N ALA A 470 -9.63 -9.74 -11.60
CA ALA A 470 -9.23 -9.64 -13.02
C ALA A 470 -8.40 -8.36 -13.26
N TYR A 471 -8.82 -7.25 -12.68
CA TYR A 471 -8.13 -5.96 -12.82
C TYR A 471 -6.72 -5.97 -12.22
N SER A 472 -6.54 -6.49 -11.00
CA SER A 472 -5.21 -6.59 -10.39
C SER A 472 -4.32 -7.63 -11.06
N HIS A 473 -4.88 -8.77 -11.50
CA HIS A 473 -4.12 -9.81 -12.20
C HIS A 473 -3.69 -9.38 -13.61
N LEU A 474 -4.50 -8.58 -14.30
CA LEU A 474 -4.13 -8.01 -15.60
C LEU A 474 -2.92 -7.08 -15.50
N ALA A 475 -2.87 -6.23 -14.46
CA ALA A 475 -1.71 -5.39 -14.18
C ALA A 475 -0.46 -6.21 -13.84
N LEU A 476 -0.62 -7.32 -13.12
CA LEU A 476 0.48 -8.24 -12.84
C LEU A 476 0.97 -8.97 -14.08
N ALA A 477 0.07 -9.38 -14.98
CA ALA A 477 0.46 -9.96 -16.26
C ALA A 477 1.33 -8.97 -17.08
N ASP A 478 0.92 -7.71 -17.18
CA ASP A 478 1.69 -6.65 -17.86
C ASP A 478 3.04 -6.37 -17.15
N PHE A 479 3.03 -6.23 -15.83
CA PHE A 479 4.23 -6.02 -15.02
C PHE A 479 5.29 -7.11 -15.22
N PHE A 480 4.88 -8.38 -15.17
CA PHE A 480 5.79 -9.50 -15.33
C PHE A 480 6.25 -9.70 -16.79
N GLN A 481 5.43 -9.37 -17.79
CA GLN A 481 5.87 -9.37 -19.19
C GLN A 481 6.99 -8.36 -19.40
N ARG A 482 6.79 -7.11 -18.97
CA ARG A 482 7.79 -6.04 -19.05
C ARG A 482 9.07 -6.41 -18.31
N THR A 483 8.93 -6.98 -17.12
CA THR A 483 10.07 -7.49 -16.34
C THR A 483 10.85 -8.58 -17.10
N ALA A 484 10.16 -9.52 -17.72
CA ALA A 484 10.78 -10.60 -18.49
C ALA A 484 11.52 -10.08 -19.72
N LEU A 485 10.93 -9.11 -20.41
CA LEU A 485 11.51 -8.47 -21.59
C LEU A 485 12.72 -7.60 -21.24
N ALA A 486 12.69 -6.90 -20.09
CA ALA A 486 13.75 -5.97 -19.68
C ALA A 486 14.94 -6.65 -18.98
N THR A 487 14.71 -7.76 -18.25
CA THR A 487 15.78 -8.34 -17.43
C THR A 487 16.79 -9.15 -18.27
N PRO A 488 18.11 -8.92 -18.12
CA PRO A 488 19.14 -9.70 -18.80
C PRO A 488 19.38 -11.06 -18.12
N ASN A 489 18.98 -11.22 -16.85
CA ASN A 489 19.22 -12.43 -16.07
C ASN A 489 18.25 -13.55 -16.50
N PRO A 490 18.75 -14.71 -16.99
CA PRO A 490 17.91 -15.77 -17.55
C PRO A 490 16.98 -16.41 -16.52
N VAL A 491 17.41 -16.56 -15.26
CA VAL A 491 16.58 -17.15 -14.18
C VAL A 491 15.43 -16.21 -13.80
N ARG A 492 15.73 -14.91 -13.67
CA ARG A 492 14.70 -13.90 -13.41
C ARG A 492 13.74 -13.77 -14.58
N ARG A 493 14.24 -13.84 -15.81
CA ARG A 493 13.44 -13.83 -17.03
C ARG A 493 12.46 -15.01 -17.08
N ASP A 494 12.93 -16.23 -16.84
CA ASP A 494 12.07 -17.42 -16.84
C ASP A 494 10.99 -17.33 -15.74
N THR A 495 11.37 -16.89 -14.55
CA THR A 495 10.43 -16.67 -13.44
C THR A 495 9.37 -15.63 -13.78
N ALA A 496 9.76 -14.52 -14.41
CA ALA A 496 8.85 -13.47 -14.84
C ALA A 496 7.90 -13.98 -15.95
N TRP A 497 8.40 -14.74 -16.93
CA TRP A 497 7.56 -15.38 -17.94
C TRP A 497 6.56 -16.37 -17.35
N ALA A 498 6.97 -17.19 -16.38
CA ALA A 498 6.08 -18.10 -15.68
C ALA A 498 4.95 -17.36 -14.94
N ARG A 499 5.27 -16.23 -14.30
CA ARG A 499 4.28 -15.38 -13.61
C ARG A 499 3.34 -14.70 -14.60
N HIS A 500 3.86 -14.10 -15.67
CA HIS A 500 3.06 -13.50 -16.74
C HIS A 500 2.08 -14.51 -17.34
N ALA A 501 2.57 -15.68 -17.79
CA ALA A 501 1.74 -16.73 -18.39
C ALA A 501 0.60 -17.16 -17.45
N ARG A 502 0.91 -17.33 -16.15
CA ARG A 502 -0.09 -17.68 -15.15
C ARG A 502 -1.17 -16.60 -15.02
N TYR A 503 -0.80 -15.33 -14.84
CA TYR A 503 -1.78 -14.27 -14.66
C TYR A 503 -2.60 -14.03 -15.93
N GLN A 504 -1.96 -14.09 -17.11
CA GLN A 504 -2.66 -13.95 -18.38
C GLN A 504 -3.72 -15.05 -18.55
N GLU A 505 -3.37 -16.32 -18.33
CA GLU A 505 -4.34 -17.43 -18.40
C GLU A 505 -5.47 -17.26 -17.38
N GLN A 506 -5.15 -16.84 -16.15
CA GLN A 506 -6.16 -16.61 -15.12
C GLN A 506 -7.15 -15.50 -15.50
N VAL A 507 -6.67 -14.40 -16.10
CA VAL A 507 -7.53 -13.31 -16.60
C VAL A 507 -8.38 -13.80 -17.77
N GLY A 508 -7.78 -14.51 -18.73
CA GLY A 508 -8.51 -15.05 -19.89
C GLY A 508 -9.67 -15.97 -19.49
N ALA A 509 -9.51 -16.73 -18.40
CA ALA A 509 -10.57 -17.61 -17.89
C ALA A 509 -11.76 -16.90 -17.25
N VAL A 510 -11.64 -15.62 -16.88
CA VAL A 510 -12.71 -14.86 -16.20
C VAL A 510 -13.26 -13.70 -17.02
N LEU A 511 -12.47 -13.19 -17.98
CA LEU A 511 -12.83 -12.01 -18.78
C LEU A 511 -14.15 -12.17 -19.55
N PRO A 512 -14.47 -13.34 -20.16
CA PRO A 512 -15.77 -13.53 -20.82
C PRO A 512 -16.98 -13.34 -19.90
N ALA A 513 -16.87 -13.75 -18.62
CA ALA A 513 -17.94 -13.57 -17.65
C ALA A 513 -18.14 -12.10 -17.23
N LEU A 514 -17.07 -11.30 -17.26
CA LEU A 514 -17.14 -9.85 -17.05
C LEU A 514 -17.79 -9.16 -18.25
N VAL A 515 -17.27 -9.42 -19.46
CA VAL A 515 -17.73 -8.79 -20.71
C VAL A 515 -19.20 -9.12 -21.01
N GLY A 516 -19.59 -10.38 -20.79
CA GLY A 516 -20.93 -10.89 -21.04
C GLY A 516 -21.99 -10.47 -20.02
N SER A 517 -21.61 -9.73 -18.96
CA SER A 517 -22.58 -9.28 -17.96
C SER A 517 -23.50 -8.18 -18.50
N GLY A 518 -24.80 -8.41 -18.37
CA GLY A 518 -25.84 -7.39 -18.64
C GLY A 518 -25.89 -6.28 -17.59
N ASP A 519 -25.20 -6.46 -16.46
CA ASP A 519 -25.21 -5.52 -15.33
C ASP A 519 -24.18 -4.39 -15.47
N LEU A 520 -23.40 -4.36 -16.54
CA LEU A 520 -22.43 -3.30 -16.81
C LEU A 520 -23.14 -1.99 -17.18
N THR A 521 -22.76 -0.88 -16.55
CA THR A 521 -23.17 0.45 -17.00
C THR A 521 -22.41 0.83 -18.28
N PRO A 522 -22.81 1.88 -19.05
CA PRO A 522 -22.05 2.32 -20.22
C PRO A 522 -20.59 2.65 -19.89
N ARG A 523 -20.34 3.32 -18.75
CA ARG A 523 -18.98 3.61 -18.24
C ARG A 523 -18.25 2.33 -17.85
N GLY A 524 -18.95 1.36 -17.25
CA GLY A 524 -18.39 0.04 -16.92
C GLY A 524 -17.98 -0.76 -18.15
N ARG A 525 -18.80 -0.73 -19.21
CA ARG A 525 -18.49 -1.38 -20.48
C ARG A 525 -17.24 -0.79 -21.10
N GLN A 526 -17.16 0.54 -21.21
CA GLN A 526 -15.94 1.21 -21.67
C GLN A 526 -14.71 0.79 -20.85
N PHE A 527 -14.84 0.71 -19.52
CA PHE A 527 -13.73 0.29 -18.65
C PHE A 527 -13.29 -1.15 -18.92
N VAL A 528 -14.22 -2.10 -19.00
CA VAL A 528 -13.94 -3.52 -19.26
C VAL A 528 -13.41 -3.72 -20.68
N ASP A 529 -13.89 -2.98 -21.67
CA ASP A 529 -13.38 -3.04 -23.04
C ASP A 529 -11.90 -2.61 -23.10
N ARG A 530 -11.48 -1.61 -22.31
CA ARG A 530 -10.05 -1.27 -22.17
C ARG A 530 -9.24 -2.37 -21.48
N MET A 531 -9.83 -3.14 -20.56
CA MET A 531 -9.16 -4.32 -20.00
C MET A 531 -8.97 -5.40 -21.07
N VAL A 532 -9.95 -5.60 -21.96
CA VAL A 532 -9.85 -6.52 -23.10
C VAL A 532 -8.73 -6.09 -24.04
N GLU A 533 -8.64 -4.81 -24.41
CA GLU A 533 -7.55 -4.28 -25.25
C GLU A 533 -6.17 -4.57 -24.65
N VAL A 534 -6.01 -4.42 -23.33
CA VAL A 534 -4.76 -4.77 -22.65
C VAL A 534 -4.49 -6.26 -22.73
N TYR A 535 -5.50 -7.08 -22.45
CA TYR A 535 -5.36 -8.54 -22.50
C TYR A 535 -4.93 -9.03 -23.89
N GLU A 536 -5.53 -8.47 -24.95
CA GLU A 536 -5.19 -8.77 -26.35
C GLU A 536 -3.77 -8.32 -26.71
N ARG A 537 -3.39 -7.09 -26.32
CA ARG A 537 -2.01 -6.60 -26.50
C ARG A 537 -0.99 -7.53 -25.85
N LEU A 538 -1.26 -8.01 -24.63
CA LEU A 538 -0.36 -8.93 -23.95
C LEU A 538 -0.20 -10.26 -24.71
N ALA A 539 -1.19 -10.68 -25.50
CA ALA A 539 -1.12 -11.89 -26.31
C ALA A 539 -0.26 -11.75 -27.58
N GLU A 540 0.03 -10.52 -28.03
CA GLU A 540 0.90 -10.25 -29.19
C GLU A 540 2.35 -10.70 -28.96
N GLN A 541 2.80 -10.70 -27.69
CA GLN A 541 4.13 -11.16 -27.28
C GLN A 541 4.01 -12.27 -26.22
N PRO A 542 3.66 -13.49 -26.63
CA PRO A 542 3.33 -14.56 -25.70
C PRO A 542 4.55 -15.06 -24.93
N ALA A 543 4.29 -15.63 -23.74
CA ALA A 543 5.30 -16.38 -23.00
C ALA A 543 5.84 -17.58 -23.80
N PRO A 544 7.04 -18.09 -23.46
CA PRO A 544 7.53 -19.36 -23.99
C PRO A 544 6.51 -20.49 -23.81
N ARG A 545 6.37 -21.35 -24.83
CA ARG A 545 5.35 -22.42 -24.89
C ARG A 545 5.26 -23.27 -23.63
N GLY A 546 6.39 -23.60 -23.01
CA GLY A 546 6.43 -24.39 -21.77
C GLY A 546 5.75 -23.70 -20.58
N GLN A 547 5.89 -22.37 -20.47
CA GLN A 547 5.23 -21.60 -19.41
C GLN A 547 3.73 -21.46 -19.68
N THR A 548 3.34 -21.23 -20.94
CA THR A 548 1.94 -21.20 -21.36
C THR A 548 1.24 -22.53 -21.08
N ALA A 549 1.83 -23.66 -21.46
CA ALA A 549 1.25 -24.98 -21.23
C ALA A 549 1.01 -25.27 -19.73
N ARG A 550 1.97 -24.89 -18.86
CA ARG A 550 1.82 -25.00 -17.40
C ARG A 550 0.70 -24.11 -16.86
N ALA A 551 0.58 -22.88 -17.36
CA ALA A 551 -0.48 -21.97 -16.95
C ALA A 551 -1.87 -22.51 -17.31
N THR A 552 -2.05 -22.97 -18.55
CA THR A 552 -3.30 -23.58 -19.02
C THR A 552 -3.66 -24.83 -18.21
N ALA A 553 -2.67 -25.71 -17.95
CA ALA A 553 -2.90 -26.89 -17.11
C ALA A 553 -3.35 -26.51 -15.69
N TYR A 554 -2.72 -25.49 -15.09
CA TYR A 554 -3.08 -24.99 -13.77
C TYR A 554 -4.53 -24.47 -13.72
N VAL A 555 -4.94 -23.64 -14.68
CA VAL A 555 -6.29 -23.07 -14.70
C VAL A 555 -7.36 -24.13 -15.01
N ARG A 556 -7.08 -25.08 -15.90
CA ARG A 556 -7.96 -26.24 -16.15
C ARG A 556 -8.16 -27.07 -14.88
N ALA A 557 -7.08 -27.39 -14.15
CA ALA A 557 -7.17 -28.12 -12.89
C ALA A 557 -8.01 -27.36 -11.85
N ALA A 558 -7.80 -26.04 -11.71
CA ALA A 558 -8.60 -25.19 -10.83
C ALA A 558 -10.09 -25.19 -11.20
N ARG A 559 -10.42 -25.14 -12.51
CA ARG A 559 -11.81 -25.20 -13.00
C ARG A 559 -12.46 -26.55 -12.70
N THR A 560 -11.74 -27.66 -12.91
CA THR A 560 -12.24 -29.01 -12.59
C THR A 560 -12.57 -29.14 -11.11
N LEU A 561 -11.65 -28.74 -10.23
CA LEU A 561 -11.86 -28.78 -8.78
C LEU A 561 -13.02 -27.87 -8.33
N TRP A 562 -13.13 -26.68 -8.92
CA TRP A 562 -14.24 -25.78 -8.62
C TRP A 562 -15.59 -26.37 -9.05
N THR A 563 -15.65 -26.96 -10.25
CA THR A 563 -16.89 -27.58 -10.77
C THR A 563 -17.31 -28.76 -9.89
N GLN A 564 -16.36 -29.61 -9.48
CA GLN A 564 -16.65 -30.73 -8.58
C GLN A 564 -17.23 -30.28 -7.23
N ARG A 565 -16.79 -29.13 -6.71
CA ARG A 565 -17.26 -28.59 -5.41
C ARG A 565 -18.62 -27.88 -5.49
N HIS A 566 -18.97 -27.32 -6.65
CA HIS A 566 -20.12 -26.42 -6.79
C HIS A 566 -21.16 -26.90 -7.81
N THR A 567 -21.03 -28.13 -8.31
CA THR A 567 -22.12 -28.79 -9.03
C THR A 567 -23.11 -29.32 -7.99
N PRO A 568 -24.41 -28.99 -8.05
CA PRO A 568 -25.39 -29.60 -7.17
C PRO A 568 -25.34 -31.12 -7.31
N GLY A 569 -25.31 -31.85 -6.18
CA GLY A 569 -25.51 -33.30 -6.19
C GLY A 569 -26.79 -33.60 -6.96
N ARG A 570 -26.69 -34.45 -7.98
CA ARG A 570 -27.82 -34.89 -8.80
C ARG A 570 -28.83 -35.68 -7.98
#